data_AF-A0A955AI81-F1
#
_entry.id   AF-A0A955AI81-F1
#
_cell.length_a   1.000
_cell.length_b   1.000
_cell.length_c   1.000
_cell.angle_alpha   90.00
_cell.angle_beta   90.00
_cell.angle_gamma   90.00
#
_symmetry.space_group_name_H-M   'P 1'
#
loop_
_entity.id
_entity.type
_entity.pdbx_description
1 polymer ?
#
loop_
_entity_poly.entity_id
_entity_poly.type
_entity_poly.pdbx_seq_one_letter_code
_entity_poly.pdbx_strand_id
1 'polypeptide(L)'
;MPKCPPTILALPLWFAALLAIAQPALLAEVSGQLPDPDGKPADMSKPVTVYILMGQSNMLEMGKVAGDKDGTLEHAVKGGGLYPYLIDDAGNWTVRLDVRNVAVMGSGGPGKTSVRKNDWLQVAGGKIGVEIGIGHQMGHFHDGPVLILKSAIGNRS
;
A
#
# COMPACT_ATOMS: atom_id res chain seq x y z
N MET A 1 -23.17 59.75 -66.88
CA MET A 1 -23.64 58.45 -67.42
C MET A 1 -23.07 57.32 -66.57
N PRO A 2 -23.70 56.13 -66.58
CA PRO A 2 -24.15 55.39 -65.40
C PRO A 2 -23.17 54.36 -64.82
N LYS A 3 -23.62 53.82 -63.69
CA LYS A 3 -23.13 52.71 -62.85
C LYS A 3 -22.65 51.47 -63.64
N CYS A 4 -21.65 50.77 -63.08
CA CYS A 4 -21.68 49.30 -63.03
C CYS A 4 -20.92 48.78 -61.79
N PRO A 5 -21.44 47.80 -61.02
CA PRO A 5 -20.91 47.36 -59.74
C PRO A 5 -20.26 45.95 -59.88
N PRO A 6 -20.23 45.10 -58.85
CA PRO A 6 -19.09 44.87 -57.93
C PRO A 6 -18.54 43.44 -58.06
N THR A 7 -17.34 43.12 -57.56
CA THR A 7 -17.05 41.72 -57.18
C THR A 7 -16.01 41.64 -56.06
N ILE A 8 -16.45 40.93 -55.02
CA ILE A 8 -15.80 40.59 -53.76
C ILE A 8 -14.69 39.56 -54.01
N LEU A 9 -13.55 39.69 -53.30
CA LEU A 9 -12.68 38.55 -53.02
C LEU A 9 -12.23 38.61 -51.57
N ALA A 10 -12.75 37.69 -50.76
CA ALA A 10 -12.29 37.42 -49.40
C ALA A 10 -11.09 36.46 -49.47
N LEU A 11 -10.05 36.71 -48.67
CA LEU A 11 -8.93 35.80 -48.42
C LEU A 11 -8.62 35.76 -46.91
N PRO A 12 -8.14 34.61 -46.40
CA PRO A 12 -8.49 34.09 -45.07
C PRO A 12 -7.59 34.58 -43.94
N LEU A 13 -8.20 34.76 -42.75
CA LEU A 13 -7.49 34.94 -41.47
C LEU A 13 -6.72 33.66 -41.11
N TRP A 14 -5.47 33.57 -41.52
CA TRP A 14 -4.49 32.62 -40.97
C TRP A 14 -3.42 33.36 -40.22
N PHE A 15 -3.72 33.77 -38.99
CA PHE A 15 -2.72 34.08 -37.97
C PHE A 15 -3.32 33.79 -36.59
N ALA A 16 -3.52 32.51 -36.28
CA ALA A 16 -3.71 32.08 -34.90
C ALA A 16 -2.35 31.62 -34.38
N ALA A 17 -1.75 32.49 -33.57
CA ALA A 17 -0.51 32.23 -32.86
C ALA A 17 -0.60 30.93 -32.07
N LEU A 18 0.28 29.98 -32.38
CA LEU A 18 0.49 28.79 -31.56
C LEU A 18 1.25 29.23 -30.30
N LEU A 19 0.51 29.77 -29.33
CA LEU A 19 1.03 29.94 -27.98
C LEU A 19 1.18 28.52 -27.41
N ALA A 20 2.40 27.98 -27.47
CA ALA A 20 2.75 26.77 -26.76
C ALA A 20 2.54 27.04 -25.27
N ILE A 21 1.36 26.67 -24.77
CA ILE A 21 1.09 26.61 -23.34
C ILE A 21 2.02 25.54 -22.81
N ALA A 22 3.18 25.96 -22.31
CA ALA A 22 4.02 25.14 -21.45
C ALA A 22 3.16 24.83 -20.23
N GLN A 23 2.51 23.67 -20.23
CA GLN A 23 1.90 23.14 -19.03
C GLN A 23 3.05 22.88 -18.05
N PRO A 24 3.13 23.56 -16.91
CA PRO A 24 3.89 22.99 -15.82
C PRO A 24 3.14 21.70 -15.48
N ALA A 25 3.71 20.56 -15.88
CA ALA A 25 3.35 19.29 -15.29
C ALA A 25 3.58 19.49 -13.79
N LEU A 26 2.50 19.71 -13.05
CA LEU A 26 2.52 19.68 -11.61
C LEU A 26 3.00 18.28 -11.27
N LEU A 27 4.29 18.17 -10.91
CA LEU A 27 4.81 17.00 -10.24
C LEU A 27 4.02 16.91 -8.94
N ALA A 28 2.89 16.19 -8.98
CA ALA A 28 2.46 15.49 -7.80
C ALA A 28 3.64 14.59 -7.47
N GLU A 29 4.45 14.97 -6.47
CA GLU A 29 5.17 13.97 -5.71
C GLU A 29 4.10 12.99 -5.27
N VAL A 30 4.00 11.86 -5.98
CA VAL A 30 3.43 10.65 -5.40
C VAL A 30 4.42 10.36 -4.28
N SER A 31 4.19 10.97 -3.12
CA SER A 31 4.89 10.58 -1.92
C SER A 31 4.66 9.07 -1.84
N GLY A 32 5.72 8.26 -1.97
CA GLY A 32 5.64 6.79 -1.84
C GLY A 32 5.23 6.33 -0.43
N GLN A 33 4.61 7.23 0.32
CA GLN A 33 4.13 7.11 1.67
C GLN A 33 2.65 6.76 1.62
N LEU A 34 2.33 5.59 2.16
CA LEU A 34 0.95 5.18 2.36
C LEU A 34 0.25 6.14 3.34
N PRO A 35 -1.03 6.44 3.14
CA PRO A 35 -1.82 7.15 4.14
C PRO A 35 -2.08 6.26 5.36
N ASP A 36 -2.43 6.90 6.45
CA ASP A 36 -2.91 6.20 7.64
C ASP A 36 -4.17 5.39 7.31
N PRO A 37 -4.35 4.20 7.93
CA PRO A 37 -5.58 3.44 7.77
C PRO A 37 -6.79 4.28 8.23
N ASP A 38 -7.88 4.24 7.47
CA ASP A 38 -9.08 5.05 7.76
C ASP A 38 -9.93 4.52 8.94
N GLY A 39 -9.49 3.43 9.56
CA GLY A 39 -10.16 2.78 10.69
C GLY A 39 -11.48 2.10 10.33
N LYS A 40 -11.80 1.93 9.05
CA LYS A 40 -13.06 1.30 8.62
C LYS A 40 -12.85 -0.17 8.25
N PRO A 41 -13.83 -1.04 8.51
CA PRO A 41 -13.84 -2.39 7.95
C PRO A 41 -13.93 -2.37 6.42
N ALA A 42 -13.41 -3.41 5.78
CA ALA A 42 -13.59 -3.60 4.34
C ALA A 42 -15.06 -3.80 3.94
N ASP A 43 -15.38 -3.47 2.68
CA ASP A 43 -16.67 -3.79 2.06
C ASP A 43 -16.77 -5.29 1.76
N MET A 44 -17.48 -6.01 2.63
CA MET A 44 -17.66 -7.47 2.54
C MET A 44 -18.58 -7.92 1.38
N SER A 45 -19.17 -7.00 0.61
CA SER A 45 -19.87 -7.34 -0.63
C SER A 45 -18.91 -7.66 -1.78
N LYS A 46 -17.64 -7.23 -1.65
CA LYS A 46 -16.59 -7.47 -2.64
C LYS A 46 -15.87 -8.81 -2.38
N PRO A 47 -15.28 -9.41 -3.43
CA PRO A 47 -14.45 -10.60 -3.27
C PRO A 47 -13.27 -10.36 -2.32
N VAL A 48 -12.88 -11.41 -1.60
CA VAL A 48 -11.66 -11.40 -0.78
C VAL A 48 -10.45 -11.62 -1.66
N THR A 49 -9.49 -10.70 -1.62
CA THR A 49 -8.18 -10.90 -2.26
C THR A 49 -7.24 -11.61 -1.29
N VAL A 50 -6.76 -12.80 -1.67
CA VAL A 50 -5.89 -13.62 -0.82
C VAL A 50 -4.45 -13.59 -1.33
N TYR A 51 -3.53 -13.18 -0.46
CA TYR A 51 -2.09 -13.26 -0.67
C TYR A 51 -1.51 -14.37 0.19
N ILE A 52 -0.94 -15.38 -0.47
CA ILE A 52 -0.30 -16.50 0.22
C ILE A 52 1.20 -16.20 0.37
N LEU A 53 1.65 -16.04 1.61
CA LEU A 53 3.06 -15.85 1.94
C LEU A 53 3.68 -17.18 2.35
N MET A 54 4.50 -17.75 1.48
CA MET A 54 5.20 -19.01 1.72
C MET A 54 6.70 -18.80 1.73
N GLY A 55 7.41 -19.63 2.50
CA GLY A 55 8.86 -19.61 2.54
C GLY A 55 9.44 -20.20 3.81
N GLN A 56 10.73 -19.97 3.99
CA GLN A 56 11.54 -20.47 5.09
C GLN A 56 11.73 -19.41 6.19
N SER A 57 12.91 -19.35 6.80
CA SER A 57 13.25 -18.51 7.96
C SER A 57 13.04 -17.01 7.73
N ASN A 58 13.32 -16.49 6.54
CA ASN A 58 13.16 -15.06 6.27
C ASN A 58 11.68 -14.63 6.09
N MET A 59 10.78 -15.59 5.86
CA MET A 59 9.34 -15.35 5.86
C MET A 59 8.75 -15.43 7.29
N LEU A 60 9.52 -15.94 8.26
CA LEU A 60 9.13 -15.90 9.66
C LEU A 60 9.30 -14.49 10.24
N GLU A 61 8.48 -14.19 11.25
CA GLU A 61 8.48 -12.91 11.98
C GLU A 61 9.69 -12.86 12.92
N MET A 62 10.87 -12.53 12.40
CA MET A 62 12.10 -12.50 13.19
C MET A 62 12.62 -11.09 13.47
N GLY A 63 12.11 -10.06 12.78
CA GLY A 63 12.44 -8.67 13.03
C GLY A 63 12.06 -8.28 14.45
N LYS A 64 12.94 -7.57 15.16
CA LYS A 64 12.70 -7.15 16.55
C LYS A 64 11.87 -5.87 16.57
N VAL A 65 10.73 -5.87 17.25
CA VAL A 65 9.88 -4.68 17.36
C VAL A 65 10.47 -3.69 18.36
N ALA A 66 10.60 -4.12 19.62
CA ALA A 66 10.93 -3.21 20.72
C ALA A 66 12.42 -2.84 20.79
N GLY A 67 12.70 -1.57 21.05
CA GLY A 67 14.04 -1.06 21.36
C GLY A 67 14.34 0.33 20.80
N ASP A 68 15.40 0.92 21.33
CA ASP A 68 15.86 2.29 21.07
C ASP A 68 17.13 2.35 20.22
N LYS A 69 17.63 1.20 19.75
CA LYS A 69 18.86 1.07 18.96
C LYS A 69 18.57 0.61 17.54
N ASP A 70 19.55 0.87 16.66
CA ASP A 70 19.60 0.32 15.32
C ASP A 70 19.29 -1.19 15.29
N GLY A 71 18.48 -1.58 14.31
CA GLY A 71 18.01 -2.97 14.13
C GLY A 71 16.69 -3.29 14.85
N THR A 72 16.02 -2.30 15.45
CA THR A 72 14.66 -2.44 16.01
C THR A 72 13.64 -1.59 15.24
N LEU A 73 12.40 -2.07 15.18
CA LEU A 73 11.33 -1.35 14.48
C LEU A 73 10.98 -0.03 15.17
N GLU A 74 10.92 -0.01 16.51
CA GLU A 74 10.63 1.22 17.26
C GLU A 74 11.67 2.31 16.99
N HIS A 75 12.96 1.98 17.00
CA HIS A 75 14.01 2.93 16.63
C HIS A 75 13.84 3.43 15.19
N ALA A 76 13.62 2.52 14.22
CA ALA A 76 13.46 2.88 12.82
C ALA A 76 12.24 3.80 12.57
N VAL A 77 11.11 3.52 13.21
CA VAL A 77 9.85 4.23 12.97
C VAL A 77 9.76 5.50 13.83
N LYS A 78 9.89 5.37 15.15
CA LYS A 78 9.65 6.47 16.09
C LYS A 78 10.86 7.40 16.24
N GLY A 79 12.07 6.87 16.10
CA GLY A 79 13.30 7.67 16.13
C GLY A 79 13.79 8.12 14.75
N GLY A 80 13.67 7.23 13.75
CA GLY A 80 14.20 7.43 12.40
C GLY A 80 13.20 7.93 11.36
N GLY A 81 11.91 7.98 11.66
CA GLY A 81 10.87 8.44 10.73
C GLY A 81 10.62 7.53 9.53
N LEU A 82 11.12 6.29 9.57
CA LEU A 82 10.88 5.30 8.51
C LEU A 82 9.50 4.67 8.67
N TYR A 83 8.86 4.31 7.57
CA TYR A 83 7.54 3.65 7.56
C TYR A 83 6.48 4.42 8.40
N PRO A 84 6.27 5.73 8.14
CA PRO A 84 5.39 6.56 8.96
C PRO A 84 3.95 6.05 9.02
N TYR A 85 3.48 5.34 7.98
CA TYR A 85 2.17 4.68 7.92
C TYR A 85 1.94 3.58 8.99
N LEU A 86 2.99 3.17 9.71
CA LEU A 86 2.88 2.20 10.79
C LEU A 86 2.43 2.82 12.11
N ILE A 87 2.53 4.14 12.28
CA ILE A 87 2.14 4.83 13.52
C ILE A 87 1.10 5.91 13.24
N ASP A 88 0.18 6.12 14.18
CA ASP A 88 -0.77 7.23 14.15
C ASP A 88 -0.13 8.52 14.70
N ASP A 89 -0.87 9.62 14.64
CA ASP A 89 -0.48 10.92 15.19
C ASP A 89 -0.13 10.89 16.69
N ALA A 90 -0.62 9.88 17.43
CA ALA A 90 -0.31 9.67 18.84
C ALA A 90 0.90 8.73 19.07
N GLY A 91 1.54 8.25 18.00
CA GLY A 91 2.70 7.36 18.03
C GLY A 91 2.36 5.90 18.35
N ASN A 92 1.08 5.51 18.30
CA ASN A 92 0.64 4.14 18.47
C ASN A 92 0.68 3.39 17.15
N TRP A 93 0.89 2.07 17.20
CA TRP A 93 0.84 1.24 16.00
C TRP A 93 -0.56 1.25 15.36
N THR A 94 -0.62 1.61 14.08
CA THR A 94 -1.87 1.64 13.31
C THR A 94 -2.47 0.25 13.14
N VAL A 95 -3.79 0.20 12.93
CA VAL A 95 -4.55 -1.04 12.72
C VAL A 95 -5.34 -0.95 11.44
N ARG A 96 -5.29 -2.02 10.64
CA ARG A 96 -6.01 -2.15 9.37
C ARG A 96 -7.18 -3.12 9.53
N LEU A 97 -8.40 -2.58 9.56
CA LEU A 97 -9.64 -3.35 9.72
C LEU A 97 -10.18 -3.92 8.39
N ASP A 98 -9.48 -3.61 7.29
CA ASP A 98 -9.69 -4.08 5.93
C ASP A 98 -8.75 -5.26 5.55
N VAL A 99 -7.70 -5.49 6.35
CA VAL A 99 -6.69 -6.54 6.11
C VAL A 99 -6.66 -7.54 7.26
N ARG A 100 -7.00 -8.80 6.97
CA ARG A 100 -6.85 -9.91 7.93
C ARG A 100 -5.46 -10.53 7.79
N ASN A 101 -4.75 -10.69 8.91
CA ASN A 101 -3.44 -11.33 8.98
C ASN A 101 -3.57 -12.70 9.66
N VAL A 102 -3.46 -13.76 8.86
CA VAL A 102 -3.53 -15.14 9.32
C VAL A 102 -2.19 -15.81 9.11
N ALA A 103 -1.66 -16.42 10.16
CA ALA A 103 -0.49 -17.29 10.05
C ALA A 103 -0.88 -18.70 10.47
N VAL A 104 -0.51 -19.67 9.64
CA VAL A 104 -0.61 -21.09 9.93
C VAL A 104 0.76 -21.72 9.84
N MET A 105 0.97 -22.79 10.60
CA MET A 105 2.21 -23.56 10.54
C MET A 105 1.90 -25.02 10.80
N GLY A 106 2.36 -25.88 9.92
CA GLY A 106 2.22 -27.33 10.03
C GLY A 106 3.42 -28.04 9.41
N SER A 107 3.71 -29.23 9.92
CA SER A 107 4.74 -30.14 9.41
C SER A 107 4.23 -31.56 9.59
N GLY A 108 4.49 -32.46 8.62
CA GLY A 108 4.11 -33.87 8.74
C GLY A 108 2.72 -34.24 8.23
N GLY A 109 2.16 -33.46 7.28
CA GLY A 109 0.96 -33.83 6.51
C GLY A 109 -0.36 -33.27 7.05
N PRO A 110 -1.49 -33.68 6.45
CA PRO A 110 -2.83 -33.20 6.80
C PRO A 110 -3.15 -33.36 8.29
N GLY A 111 -3.81 -32.37 8.89
CA GLY A 111 -4.20 -32.37 10.31
C GLY A 111 -3.09 -32.01 11.30
N LYS A 112 -1.87 -31.71 10.84
CA LYS A 112 -0.75 -31.23 11.68
C LYS A 112 -0.51 -29.72 11.58
N THR A 113 -1.43 -29.00 10.94
CA THR A 113 -1.39 -27.54 10.81
C THR A 113 -2.08 -26.89 12.01
N SER A 114 -1.43 -25.89 12.58
CA SER A 114 -1.95 -25.07 13.67
C SER A 114 -2.03 -23.61 13.25
N VAL A 115 -3.07 -22.91 13.71
CA VAL A 115 -3.17 -21.45 13.58
C VAL A 115 -2.21 -20.82 14.59
N ARG A 116 -1.39 -19.90 14.11
CA ARG A 116 -0.40 -19.15 14.89
C ARG A 116 -0.83 -17.70 15.13
N LYS A 117 -1.55 -17.11 14.18
CA LYS A 117 -2.08 -15.74 14.22
C LYS A 117 -3.38 -15.67 13.45
N ASN A 118 -4.34 -14.90 13.92
CA ASN A 118 -5.59 -14.63 13.20
C ASN A 118 -6.20 -13.32 13.69
N ASP A 119 -5.57 -12.21 13.31
CA ASP A 119 -5.89 -10.88 13.81
C ASP A 119 -6.03 -9.88 12.66
N TRP A 120 -6.49 -8.68 12.97
CA TRP A 120 -6.34 -7.56 12.05
C TRP A 120 -4.87 -7.23 11.86
N LEU A 121 -4.52 -6.67 10.69
CA LEU A 121 -3.14 -6.34 10.41
C LEU A 121 -2.71 -5.15 11.29
N GLN A 122 -1.76 -5.44 12.19
CA GLN A 122 -1.14 -4.50 13.11
C GLN A 122 0.25 -5.02 13.48
N VAL A 123 1.18 -4.11 13.80
CA VAL A 123 2.40 -4.48 14.54
C VAL A 123 2.01 -4.88 15.96
N ALA A 124 1.88 -6.19 16.19
CA ALA A 124 1.47 -6.76 17.46
C ALA A 124 2.52 -7.76 17.98
N GLY A 125 2.81 -7.69 19.28
CA GLY A 125 3.82 -8.53 19.92
C GLY A 125 5.26 -8.03 19.73
N GLY A 126 6.24 -8.89 20.00
CA GLY A 126 7.66 -8.51 20.00
C GLY A 126 8.39 -8.69 18.66
N LYS A 127 7.69 -9.21 17.65
CA LYS A 127 8.28 -9.62 16.37
C LYS A 127 7.47 -9.13 15.17
N ILE A 128 8.18 -8.85 14.09
CA ILE A 128 7.61 -8.40 12.81
C ILE A 128 8.19 -9.22 11.65
N GLY A 129 7.38 -9.46 10.61
CA GLY A 129 7.84 -9.95 9.32
C GLY A 129 7.33 -9.10 8.15
N VAL A 130 7.57 -9.60 6.93
CA VAL A 130 7.22 -8.92 5.68
C VAL A 130 5.70 -8.73 5.48
N GLU A 131 4.88 -9.49 6.20
CA GLU A 131 3.42 -9.41 6.15
C GLU A 131 2.90 -8.01 6.50
N ILE A 132 3.58 -7.28 7.37
CA ILE A 132 3.15 -5.94 7.76
C ILE A 132 3.30 -4.98 6.57
N GLY A 133 4.49 -4.89 5.97
CA GLY A 133 4.69 -4.03 4.79
C GLY A 133 3.83 -4.43 3.60
N ILE A 134 3.68 -5.74 3.32
CA ILE A 134 2.83 -6.22 2.23
C ILE A 134 1.36 -5.90 2.53
N GLY A 135 0.89 -6.15 3.75
CA GLY A 135 -0.49 -5.87 4.16
C GLY A 135 -0.82 -4.38 4.02
N HIS A 136 0.01 -3.50 4.61
CA HIS A 136 0.46 -2.17 4.13
C HIS A 136 0.04 -1.77 2.71
N GLN A 137 0.68 -2.37 1.73
CA GLN A 137 0.47 -1.96 0.35
C GLN A 137 -0.85 -2.51 -0.20
N MET A 138 -1.19 -3.75 0.14
CA MET A 138 -2.31 -4.45 -0.48
C MET A 138 -3.67 -3.94 0.01
N GLY A 139 -3.83 -3.65 1.31
CA GLY A 139 -5.07 -3.05 1.81
C GLY A 139 -5.34 -1.65 1.24
N HIS A 140 -4.29 -0.88 0.94
CA HIS A 140 -4.47 0.41 0.28
C HIS A 140 -4.81 0.28 -1.20
N PHE A 141 -4.30 -0.76 -1.87
CA PHE A 141 -4.52 -0.99 -3.30
C PHE A 141 -5.91 -1.57 -3.60
N HIS A 142 -6.48 -2.37 -2.70
CA HIS A 142 -7.77 -3.02 -2.90
C HIS A 142 -8.89 -2.31 -2.16
N ASP A 143 -10.01 -2.08 -2.84
CA ASP A 143 -11.21 -1.51 -2.20
C ASP A 143 -12.07 -2.55 -1.45
N GLY A 144 -11.62 -3.81 -1.39
CA GLY A 144 -12.31 -4.96 -0.80
C GLY A 144 -11.45 -5.66 0.25
N PRO A 145 -11.98 -6.68 0.94
CA PRO A 145 -11.26 -7.34 2.03
C PRO A 145 -9.99 -8.04 1.52
N VAL A 146 -8.89 -7.84 2.25
CA VAL A 146 -7.61 -8.50 1.96
C VAL A 146 -7.31 -9.53 3.04
N LEU A 147 -6.89 -10.72 2.62
CA LEU A 147 -6.37 -11.76 3.49
C LEU A 147 -4.89 -11.99 3.19
N ILE A 148 -4.03 -11.70 4.16
CA ILE A 148 -2.65 -12.16 4.17
C ILE A 148 -2.61 -13.52 4.87
N LEU A 149 -2.38 -14.59 4.11
CA LEU A 149 -2.28 -15.95 4.62
C LEU A 149 -0.82 -16.41 4.58
N LYS A 150 -0.17 -16.40 5.73
CA LYS A 150 1.19 -16.89 5.88
C LYS A 150 1.23 -18.37 6.22
N SER A 151 1.97 -19.14 5.44
CA SER A 151 2.33 -20.53 5.72
C SER A 151 3.83 -20.70 5.53
N ALA A 152 4.59 -20.39 6.57
CA ALA A 152 6.04 -20.44 6.55
C ALA A 152 6.58 -21.24 7.73
N ILE A 153 7.66 -21.98 7.49
CA ILE A 153 8.31 -22.81 8.50
C ILE A 153 9.82 -22.83 8.22
N GLY A 154 10.60 -22.50 9.24
CA GLY A 154 12.05 -22.45 9.13
C GLY A 154 12.66 -23.82 8.89
N ASN A 155 13.82 -23.86 8.23
CA ASN A 155 14.57 -25.09 7.99
C ASN A 155 13.75 -26.18 7.27
N ARG A 156 13.09 -25.80 6.17
CA ARG A 156 12.35 -26.70 5.26
C ARG A 156 12.75 -26.42 3.82
N SER A 157 13.39 -27.37 3.15
CA SER A 157 13.77 -27.32 1.73
C SER A 157 12.70 -27.92 0.84
#